data_AF-A0A2V8QH99-F1
#
_entry.id   AF-A0A2V8QH99-F1
#
_cell.length_a   1.000
_cell.length_b   1.000
_cell.length_c   1.000
_cell.angle_alpha   90.00
_cell.angle_beta   90.00
_cell.angle_gamma   90.00
#
_symmetry.space_group_name_H-M   'P 1'
#
loop_
_entity.id
_entity.type
_entity.pdbx_description
1 polymer ?
#
loop_
_entity_poly.entity_id
_entity_poly.type
_entity_poly.pdbx_seq_one_letter_code
_entity_poly.pdbx_strand_id
1 'polypeptide(L)'
;HATAMYTPFLIVILAAGAPPYLAVLSLAYFSNLGASLTHYGTTPAPIYFGAGYVTQRTWWLIGLAVSFLTITIWTVIGFAWWKVLRLW
;
A
#
# COMPACT_ATOMS: atom_id res chain seq x y z
N HIS A 1 2.37 -0.45 -12.79
CA HIS A 1 1.06 -0.93 -12.26
C HIS A 1 0.39 0.07 -11.34
N ALA A 2 1.00 0.47 -10.21
CA ALA A 2 0.39 1.40 -9.26
C ALA A 2 -0.04 2.75 -9.88
N THR A 3 0.80 3.35 -10.73
CA THR A 3 0.49 4.63 -11.41
C THR A 3 -0.60 4.51 -12.47
N ALA A 4 -0.72 3.36 -13.13
CA ALA A 4 -1.73 3.12 -14.17
C ALA A 4 -3.16 3.03 -13.59
N MET A 5 -3.27 2.53 -12.36
CA MET A 5 -4.55 2.36 -11.65
C MET A 5 -4.91 3.59 -10.82
N TYR A 6 -3.96 4.47 -10.53
CA TYR A 6 -4.17 5.64 -9.68
C TYR A 6 -5.22 6.59 -10.26
N THR A 7 -5.06 7.02 -11.52
CA THR A 7 -5.99 7.95 -12.18
C THR A 7 -7.42 7.42 -12.27
N PRO A 8 -7.70 6.20 -12.78
CA PRO A 8 -9.07 5.71 -12.88
C PRO A 8 -9.74 5.54 -11.51
N PHE A 9 -9.02 5.04 -10.49
CA PHE A 9 -9.59 4.92 -9.15
C PHE A 9 -9.85 6.28 -8.49
N LEU A 10 -8.96 7.25 -8.69
CA LEU A 10 -9.17 8.60 -8.19
C LEU A 10 -10.45 9.21 -8.77
N ILE A 11 -10.68 9.07 -10.09
CA ILE A 11 -11.90 9.57 -10.75
C ILE A 11 -13.15 8.94 -10.13
N VAL A 12 -13.15 7.62 -9.90
CA VAL A 12 -14.29 6.91 -9.30
C VAL A 12 -14.55 7.38 -7.86
N ILE A 13 -13.51 7.54 -7.06
CA ILE A 13 -13.62 7.96 -5.65
C ILE A 13 -14.14 9.40 -5.55
N LEU A 14 -13.67 10.30 -6.43
CA LEU A 14 -14.18 11.67 -6.50
C LEU A 14 -15.64 11.70 -6.96
N ALA A 15 -16.02 10.88 -7.94
CA ALA A 15 -17.40 10.76 -8.40
C ALA A 15 -18.34 10.20 -7.30
N ALA A 16 -17.82 9.40 -6.38
CA ALA A 16 -18.54 8.91 -5.21
C ALA A 16 -18.72 9.98 -4.10
N GLY A 17 -18.22 11.20 -4.29
CA GLY A 17 -18.38 12.32 -3.36
C GLY A 17 -17.33 12.39 -2.23
N ALA A 18 -16.25 11.62 -2.32
CA ALA A 18 -15.19 11.67 -1.31
C ALA A 18 -14.44 13.02 -1.37
N PRO A 19 -13.98 13.57 -0.22
CA PRO A 19 -13.16 14.77 -0.19
C PRO A 19 -11.89 14.59 -1.05
N PRO A 20 -11.55 15.51 -1.97
CA PRO A 20 -10.45 15.30 -2.90
C PRO A 20 -9.10 15.06 -2.24
N TYR A 21 -8.83 15.77 -1.14
CA TYR A 21 -7.58 15.65 -0.40
C TYR A 21 -7.43 14.25 0.22
N LEU A 22 -8.50 13.72 0.82
CA LEU A 22 -8.53 12.39 1.39
C LEU A 22 -8.38 11.32 0.31
N ALA A 23 -9.06 11.48 -0.82
CA ALA A 23 -9.01 10.55 -1.95
C ALA A 23 -7.58 10.42 -2.49
N VAL A 24 -6.92 11.55 -2.75
CA VAL A 24 -5.53 11.61 -3.23
C VAL A 24 -4.56 10.97 -2.24
N LEU A 25 -4.61 11.37 -0.97
CA LEU A 25 -3.69 10.86 0.04
C LEU A 25 -3.88 9.35 0.26
N SER A 26 -5.12 8.89 0.42
CA SER A 26 -5.43 7.48 0.61
C SER A 26 -4.88 6.63 -0.52
N LEU A 27 -5.16 7.02 -1.76
CA LEU A 27 -4.70 6.26 -2.92
C LEU A 27 -3.17 6.24 -3.02
N ALA A 28 -2.52 7.36 -2.72
CA ALA A 28 -1.06 7.46 -2.74
C ALA A 28 -0.41 6.53 -1.69
N TYR A 29 -0.89 6.54 -0.45
CA TYR A 29 -0.33 5.69 0.61
C TYR A 29 -0.61 4.21 0.37
N PHE A 30 -1.86 3.85 0.05
CA PHE A 30 -2.21 2.45 -0.21
C PHE A 30 -1.48 1.85 -1.41
N SER A 31 -1.12 2.66 -2.41
CA SER A 31 -0.33 2.20 -3.56
C SER A 31 1.06 1.67 -3.16
N ASN A 32 1.61 2.15 -2.04
CA ASN A 32 2.92 1.73 -1.54
C ASN A 32 2.84 0.44 -0.71
N LEU A 33 1.68 0.11 -0.13
CA LEU A 33 1.55 -1.05 0.76
C LEU A 33 1.68 -2.39 0.03
N GLY A 34 1.38 -2.42 -1.27
CA GLY A 34 1.56 -3.62 -2.10
C GLY A 34 3.02 -4.02 -2.31
N ALA A 35 3.96 -3.13 -2.01
CA ALA A 35 5.40 -3.36 -2.19
C ALA A 35 5.97 -4.50 -1.33
N SER A 36 5.33 -4.83 -0.20
CA SER A 36 5.82 -5.84 0.75
C SER A 36 5.46 -7.28 0.39
N LEU A 37 4.55 -7.50 -0.56
CA LEU A 37 3.96 -8.82 -0.81
C LEU A 37 4.89 -9.76 -1.61
N THR A 38 5.54 -9.23 -2.64
CA THR A 38 6.32 -10.03 -3.59
C THR A 38 7.80 -9.67 -3.56
N HIS A 39 8.66 -10.62 -3.94
CA HIS A 39 10.10 -10.40 -4.03
C HIS A 39 10.50 -9.45 -5.18
N TYR A 40 9.55 -9.04 -6.03
CA TYR A 40 9.76 -8.05 -7.09
C TYR A 40 8.93 -6.77 -6.87
N GLY A 41 8.36 -6.59 -5.67
CA GLY A 41 7.53 -5.43 -5.33
C GLY A 41 8.32 -4.12 -5.20
N THR A 42 9.64 -4.20 -4.99
CA THR A 42 10.55 -3.05 -4.90
C THR A 42 11.85 -3.33 -5.61
N THR A 43 12.63 -2.30 -5.93
CA THR A 43 13.97 -2.44 -6.54
C THR A 43 14.96 -3.29 -5.70
N PRO A 44 15.04 -3.16 -4.36
CA PRO A 44 15.94 -3.99 -3.56
C PRO A 44 15.47 -5.42 -3.33
N ALA A 45 14.17 -5.70 -3.41
CA ALA A 45 13.63 -7.03 -3.07
C ALA A 45 14.21 -8.17 -3.94
N PRO A 46 14.38 -8.03 -5.27
CA PRO A 46 15.02 -9.06 -6.10
C PRO A 46 16.48 -9.29 -5.74
N ILE A 47 17.19 -8.24 -5.28
CA ILE A 47 18.60 -8.34 -4.87
C ILE A 47 18.70 -9.25 -3.64
N TYR A 48 17.84 -9.04 -2.63
CA TYR A 48 17.81 -9.89 -1.44
C TYR A 48 17.32 -11.31 -1.73
N PHE A 49 16.31 -11.45 -2.58
CA PHE A 49 15.80 -12.77 -2.96
C PHE A 49 16.83 -13.58 -3.76
N GLY A 50 17.59 -12.92 -4.63
CA GLY A 50 18.65 -13.52 -5.44
C GLY A 50 19.83 -14.07 -4.63
N ALA A 51 19.99 -13.67 -3.36
CA ALA A 51 21.00 -14.22 -2.46
C ALA A 51 20.69 -15.66 -1.99
N GLY A 52 19.48 -16.18 -2.26
CA GLY A 52 19.13 -17.58 -2.03
C GLY A 52 18.84 -17.96 -0.58
N TYR A 53 18.81 -17.00 0.35
CA TYR A 53 18.55 -17.26 1.78
C TYR A 53 17.11 -17.73 2.08
N VAL A 54 16.13 -17.37 1.25
CA VAL A 54 14.70 -17.59 1.52
C VAL A 54 14.02 -18.13 0.28
N THR A 55 13.20 -19.18 0.43
CA THR A 55 12.41 -19.73 -0.67
C THR A 55 11.28 -18.79 -1.10
N GLN A 56 10.81 -18.89 -2.36
CA GLN A 56 9.68 -18.10 -2.85
C GLN A 56 8.44 -18.23 -1.97
N ARG A 57 8.11 -19.46 -1.56
CA ARG A 57 6.95 -19.75 -0.70
C ARG A 57 7.06 -19.02 0.63
N THR A 58 8.23 -19.10 1.27
CA THR A 58 8.47 -18.43 2.57
C THR A 58 8.38 -16.91 2.41
N TRP A 59 8.99 -16.34 1.37
CA TRP A 59 8.92 -14.90 1.11
C TRP A 59 7.48 -14.42 0.97
N TRP A 60 6.67 -15.12 0.18
CA TRP A 60 5.28 -14.71 -0.09
C TRP A 60 4.37 -14.89 1.14
N LEU A 61 4.58 -15.93 1.95
CA LEU A 61 3.83 -16.11 3.20
C LEU A 61 4.15 -15.01 4.21
N ILE A 62 5.43 -14.66 4.36
CA ILE A 62 5.86 -13.55 5.21
C ILE A 62 5.33 -12.23 4.65
N GLY A 63 5.48 -12.01 3.33
CA GLY A 63 4.98 -10.83 2.65
C GLY A 63 3.48 -10.63 2.83
N LEU A 64 2.68 -11.70 2.78
CA LEU A 64 1.25 -11.68 3.05
C LEU A 64 0.95 -11.29 4.50
N ALA A 65 1.64 -11.88 5.47
CA ALA A 65 1.47 -11.52 6.89
C ALA A 65 1.86 -10.06 7.16
N VAL A 66 2.96 -9.60 6.57
CA VAL A 66 3.39 -8.19 6.65
C VAL A 66 2.35 -7.28 6.00
N SER A 67 1.82 -7.61 4.83
CA SER A 67 0.79 -6.81 4.16
C SER A 67 -0.44 -6.60 5.04
N PHE A 68 -0.93 -7.63 5.75
CA PHE A 68 -2.02 -7.44 6.72
C PHE A 68 -1.64 -6.45 7.82
N LEU A 69 -0.46 -6.62 8.41
CA LEU A 69 0.04 -5.72 9.46
C LEU A 69 0.16 -4.27 8.96
N THR A 70 0.74 -4.05 7.78
CA THR A 70 0.90 -2.70 7.23
C THR A 70 -0.46 -2.07 6.89
N ILE A 71 -1.40 -2.84 6.33
CA ILE A 71 -2.76 -2.36 6.05
C ILE A 71 -3.48 -2.00 7.35
N THR A 72 -3.42 -2.84 8.38
CA THR A 72 -4.03 -2.56 9.69
C THR A 72 -3.43 -1.29 10.32
N ILE A 73 -2.10 -1.14 10.31
CA ILE A 73 -1.44 0.04 10.85
C ILE A 73 -1.88 1.30 10.13
N TRP A 74 -1.86 1.31 8.80
CA TRP A 74 -2.26 2.48 8.02
C TRP A 74 -3.74 2.79 8.14
N THR A 75 -4.60 1.77 8.26
CA THR A 75 -6.03 1.97 8.42
C THR A 75 -6.38 2.50 9.81
N VAL A 76 -5.74 2.01 10.87
CA VAL A 76 -6.03 2.44 12.25
C VAL A 76 -5.32 3.75 12.57
N ILE A 77 -4.00 3.78 12.43
CA ILE A 77 -3.18 4.93 12.82
C ILE A 77 -3.30 6.06 11.79
N GLY A 78 -3.31 5.74 10.49
CA GLY A 78 -3.42 6.75 9.44
C GLY A 78 -4.74 7.53 9.49
N PHE A 79 -5.88 6.84 9.60
CA PHE A 79 -7.18 7.52 9.76
C PHE A 79 -7.30 8.25 11.10
N ALA A 80 -6.78 7.68 12.20
CA ALA A 80 -6.75 8.38 13.48
C ALA A 80 -5.94 9.69 13.39
N TRP A 81 -4.80 9.66 12.70
CA TRP A 81 -3.95 10.84 12.48
C TRP A 81 -4.64 11.89 11.61
N TRP A 82 -5.34 11.50 10.55
CA TRP A 82 -6.09 12.43 9.70
C TRP A 82 -7.23 13.12 10.45
N LYS A 83 -7.86 12.41 11.38
CA LYS A 83 -8.86 12.99 12.29
C LYS A 83 -8.25 14.06 13.20
N VAL A 84 -7.04 13.85 13.71
CA VAL A 84 -6.31 14.84 14.52
C VAL A 84 -5.97 16.08 13.68
N LEU A 85 -5.56 15.89 12.43
CA LEU A 85 -5.24 16.95 11.50
C LEU A 85 -6.47 17.69 10.92
N ARG A 86 -7.70 17.28 11.30
CA ARG A 86 -8.97 17.80 10.75
C ARG A 86 -9.08 17.68 9.23
N LEU A 87 -8.42 16.67 8.67
CA LEU A 87 -8.51 16.29 7.25
C LEU A 87 -9.72 15.39 6.97
N TRP A 88 -10.34 14.90 8.06
CA TRP A 88 -11.60 14.19 8.15
C TRP A 88 -12.26 14.51 9.49
#